data_AF-A0A950HK23-F1
#
_entry.id   AF-A0A950HK23-F1
#
_cell.length_a   1.000
_cell.length_b   1.000
_cell.length_c   1.000
_cell.angle_alpha   90.00
_cell.angle_beta   90.00
_cell.angle_gamma   90.00
#
_symmetry.space_group_name_H-M   'P 1'
#
loop_
_entity.id
_entity.type
_entity.pdbx_description
1 polymer ?
#
loop_
_entity_poly.entity_id
_entity_poly.type
_entity_poly.pdbx_seq_one_letter_code
_entity_poly.pdbx_strand_id
1 'polypeptide(L)' 'VAVMRKGQLVAGGDTATVFAPPYHPYTELLLSSVPEMRRDWLDEVLAKRKAAPAGAALRPA' A
#
# COMPACT_ATOMS: atom_id res chain seq x y z
N VAL A 1 -1.97 -19.63 7.12
CA VAL A 1 -2.32 -18.67 6.04
C VAL A 1 -2.55 -19.45 4.75
N ALA A 2 -3.49 -19.03 3.90
CA ALA A 2 -3.72 -19.61 2.59
C ALA A 2 -3.88 -18.49 1.54
N VAL A 3 -3.19 -18.63 0.41
CA VAL A 3 -3.23 -17.72 -0.74
C VAL A 3 -3.94 -18.43 -1.87
N MET A 4 -5.01 -17.81 -2.39
CA MET A 4 -5.80 -18.37 -3.48
C MET A 4 -5.79 -17.45 -4.70
N ARG A 5 -5.82 -18.03 -5.89
CA ARG A 5 -5.96 -17.32 -7.16
C ARG A 5 -6.95 -18.05 -8.05
N LYS A 6 -7.99 -17.36 -8.53
CA LYS A 6 -9.01 -17.92 -9.44
C LYS A 6 -9.62 -19.25 -8.92
N GLY A 7 -9.85 -19.35 -7.62
CA GLY A 7 -10.41 -20.56 -7.00
C GLY A 7 -9.41 -21.71 -6.76
N GLN A 8 -8.12 -21.51 -7.04
CA GLN A 8 -7.08 -22.50 -6.78
C GLN A 8 -6.19 -22.08 -5.60
N LEU A 9 -5.78 -23.04 -4.76
CA LEU A 9 -4.81 -22.81 -3.70
C LEU A 9 -3.39 -22.70 -4.29
N VAL A 10 -2.74 -21.56 -4.07
CA VAL A 10 -1.42 -21.23 -4.62
C VAL A 10 -0.32 -21.39 -3.57
N ALA A 11 -0.61 -21.09 -2.31
CA ALA A 11 0.29 -21.33 -1.17
C ALA A 11 -0.54 -21.54 0.11
N GLY A 12 -0.10 -22.41 1.01
CA GLY A 12 -0.82 -22.66 2.27
C GLY A 12 0.08 -23.30 3.33
N GLY A 13 -0.09 -22.89 4.58
CA GLY A 13 0.69 -23.38 5.71
C GLY A 13 0.90 -22.33 6.80
N ASP A 14 1.89 -22.54 7.66
CA ASP A 14 2.27 -21.57 8.68
C ASP A 14 2.74 -20.27 8.05
N THR A 15 2.50 -19.16 8.76
CA THR A 15 2.87 -17.81 8.32
C THR A 15 4.34 -17.74 7.91
N ALA A 16 5.25 -18.25 8.74
CA ALA A 16 6.69 -18.24 8.46
C ALA A 16 7.05 -18.99 7.17
N THR A 17 6.36 -20.09 6.89
CA THR A 17 6.61 -20.92 5.71
C THR A 17 6.04 -20.29 4.44
N VAL A 18 4.83 -19.73 4.50
CA VAL A 18 4.19 -19.06 3.35
C VAL A 18 4.91 -17.77 2.97
N PHE A 19 5.52 -17.10 3.94
CA PHE A 19 6.33 -15.89 3.75
C PHE A 19 7.85 -16.16 3.72
N ALA A 20 8.28 -17.40 3.43
CA ALA A 20 9.68 -17.71 3.13
C ALA A 20 9.92 -17.92 1.62
N PRO A 21 11.04 -17.42 1.04
CA PRO A 21 11.39 -17.68 -0.35
C PRO A 21 11.72 -19.16 -0.62
N PRO A 22 11.53 -19.66 -1.86
CA PRO A 22 11.05 -18.96 -3.05
C PRO A 22 9.51 -18.82 -3.09
N TYR A 23 9.02 -17.63 -3.45
CA TYR A 23 7.59 -17.34 -3.56
C TYR A 23 7.02 -17.73 -4.92
N HIS A 24 5.73 -18.04 -4.94
CA HIS A 24 4.98 -18.06 -6.19
C HIS A 24 4.85 -16.62 -6.74
N PRO A 25 4.99 -16.37 -8.06
CA PRO A 25 4.97 -15.01 -8.64
C PRO A 25 3.72 -14.19 -8.27
N TYR A 26 2.58 -14.84 -8.08
CA TYR A 26 1.36 -14.18 -7.60
C TYR A 26 1.45 -13.72 -6.14
N THR A 27 2.06 -14.52 -5.27
CA THR A 27 2.27 -14.14 -3.87
C THR A 27 3.25 -12.97 -3.76
N GLU A 28 4.28 -12.95 -4.61
CA GLU A 28 5.22 -11.83 -4.71
C GLU A 28 4.51 -10.52 -5.14
N LEU A 29 3.63 -10.59 -6.14
CA LEU A 29 2.81 -9.44 -6.56
C LEU A 29 1.87 -8.94 -5.45
N LEU A 30 1.31 -9.85 -4.65
CA LEU A 30 0.48 -9.47 -3.50
C LEU A 30 1.32 -8.77 -2.43
N LEU A 31 2.50 -9.31 -2.12
CA LEU A 31 3.44 -8.72 -1.18
C LEU A 31 3.91 -7.33 -1.63
N SER A 32 4.17 -7.13 -2.92
CA SER A 32 4.56 -5.83 -3.47
C SER A 32 3.41 -4.81 -3.48
N SER A 33 2.16 -5.28 -3.37
CA SER A 33 0.98 -4.42 -3.32
C SER A 33 0.66 -3.95 -1.90
N VAL A 34 1.35 -4.48 -0.88
CA VAL A 34 1.16 -4.06 0.51
C VAL A 34 1.73 -2.64 0.64
N PRO A 35 0.89 -1.63 0.92
CA PRO A 35 1.39 -0.27 1.10
C PRO A 35 2.27 -0.21 2.34
N GLU A 36 3.40 0.46 2.23
CA GLU A 36 4.21 0.82 3.40
C GLU A 36 3.34 1.66 4.32
N MET A 37 3.20 1.22 5.58
CA MET A 37 2.45 1.96 6.60
C MET A 37 3.26 3.19 7.01
N ARG A 38 3.25 4.21 6.15
CA ARG A 38 4.00 5.45 6.31
C ARG A 38 3.31 6.31 7.36
N ARG A 39 3.83 6.23 8.59
CA ARG A 39 3.18 6.79 9.78
C ARG A 39 3.12 8.32 9.77
N ASP A 40 4.07 8.93 9.08
CA ASP A 40 4.31 10.36 8.90
C ASP A 40 3.67 10.96 7.64
N TRP A 41 2.96 10.14 6.84
CA TRP A 41 2.41 10.59 5.56
C TRP A 41 1.44 11.78 5.71
N LEU A 42 0.66 11.79 6.80
CA LEU A 42 -0.33 12.82 7.07
C LEU A 42 0.34 14.15 7.45
N ASP A 43 1.40 14.09 8.26
CA ASP A 43 2.16 15.27 8.69
C ASP A 43 2.79 15.96 7.48
N GLU A 44 3.36 15.20 6.54
CA GLU A 44 3.87 15.74 5.28
C GLU A 44 2.78 16.43 4.43
N VAL A 45 1.61 15.83 4.30
CA VAL A 45 0.50 16.38 3.52
C VAL A 45 -0.02 17.68 4.14
N LEU A 46 -0.11 17.73 5.47
CA LEU A 46 -0.51 18.92 6.21
C LEU A 46 0.53 20.03 6.09
N ALA A 47 1.83 19.70 6.13
CA ALA A 47 2.91 20.66 5.91
C ALA A 47 2.87 21.25 4.49
N LYS A 48 2.67 20.42 3.46
CA LYS A 48 2.51 20.88 2.06
C LYS A 48 1.30 21.81 1.90
N ARG A 49 0.17 21.50 2.56
CA ARG A 49 -1.03 22.36 2.54
C ARG A 49 -0.81 23.70 3.23
N LYS A 50 -0.05 23.75 4.33
CA LYS A 50 0.34 25.00 4.99
C LYS A 50 1.32 25.84 4.15
N ALA A 51 2.15 25.18 3.35
CA ALA A 51 3.11 25.84 2.46
C ALA A 51 2.50 26.35 1.14
N ALA A 52 1.32 25.87 0.74
CA ALA A 52 0.59 26.43 -0.38
C ALA A 52 -0.05 27.78 0.04
N PRO A 53 0.27 28.91 -0.62
CA PRO A 53 -0.34 30.19 -0.26
C PRO A 53 -1.85 30.13 -0.50
N ALA A 54 -2.62 30.52 0.51
CA ALA A 54 -4.04 30.82 0.39
C ALA A 54 -4.20 32.01 -0.56
N GLY A 55 -4.32 31.73 -1.86
CA GLY A 55 -4.21 32.77 -2.87
C GLY A 55 -4.55 32.32 -4.28
N ALA A 56 -5.62 31.53 -4.46
CA ALA A 56 -6.32 31.49 -5.74
C ALA A 56 -7.62 32.28 -5.55
N ALA A 57 -7.53 33.55 -5.91
CA ALA A 57 -8.55 34.58 -5.79
C ALA A 57 -9.97 34.09 -6.12
N LEU A 58 -10.88 34.36 -5.18
CA LEU A 58 -12.29 34.57 -5.44
C LEU A 58 -12.41 35.61 -6.58
N ARG A 59 -12.94 35.19 -7.74
CA ARG A 59 -13.27 36.10 -8.85
C ARG A 59 -14.58 36.82 -8.51
N PRO A 60 -14.63 38.16 -8.41
CA PRO A 60 -15.90 38.88 -8.51
C PRO A 60 -16.36 38.95 -9.97
N ALA A 61 -17.68 39.03 -10.14
CA ALA A 61 -18.45 39.01 -11.38
C ALA A 61 -18.16 40.18 -12.33
#